data_AF-A0A2T3A4E4-F1
#
_entry.id   AF-A0A2T3A4E4-F1
#
_cell.length_a   1.000
_cell.length_b   1.000
_cell.length_c   1.000
_cell.angle_alpha   90.00
_cell.angle_beta   90.00
_cell.angle_gamma   90.00
#
_symmetry.space_group_name_H-M   'P 1'
#
loop_
_entity.id
_entity.type
_entity.pdbx_description
1 polymer ?
#
loop_
_entity_poly.entity_id
_entity_poly.type
_entity_poly.pdbx_seq_one_letter_code
_entity_poly.pdbx_strand_id
1 'polypeptide(L)'
;MCGGNDGALNDPRRFGALAVLNKAALHSAALDALSEDLSGQIVLFNEQDHASSWATHVKFTPVEPRRPDRDLVLNIACTGDLSIPWSQCHSLYQLNLSNTKDVGVCSARSVEFRLPQHLHLSVGDRGIIGRRVSISAAGAPNSHIAEGIIGFNTASTAFLEQT
;
A
#
# COMPACT_ATOMS: atom_id res chain seq x y z
N MET A 1 -6.06 -6.35 22.70
CA MET A 1 -5.03 -5.66 23.51
C MET A 1 -3.86 -5.35 22.61
N CYS A 2 -3.86 -4.20 21.92
CA CYS A 2 -2.77 -3.82 21.01
C CYS A 2 -1.93 -2.73 21.68
N GLY A 3 -0.91 -3.14 22.43
CA GLY A 3 0.12 -2.24 22.94
C GLY A 3 1.09 -1.89 21.81
N GLY A 4 0.87 -0.74 21.17
CA GLY A 4 1.89 -0.09 20.35
C GLY A 4 2.69 0.85 21.24
N ASN A 5 4.02 0.79 21.16
CA ASN A 5 4.95 1.64 21.91
C ASN A 5 4.56 3.13 21.74
N ASP A 6 4.55 3.92 22.83
CA ASP A 6 4.00 5.29 22.86
C ASP A 6 4.61 6.25 21.82
N GLY A 7 5.85 5.98 21.36
CA GLY A 7 6.49 6.72 20.26
C GLY A 7 5.85 6.50 18.88
N ALA A 8 5.02 5.47 18.70
CA ALA A 8 4.34 5.17 17.44
C ALA A 8 2.98 5.88 17.30
N LEU A 9 2.43 6.44 18.39
CA LEU A 9 1.18 7.22 18.38
C LEU A 9 1.34 8.55 17.65
N ASN A 10 2.56 9.11 17.67
CA ASN A 10 2.88 10.40 17.06
C ASN A 10 3.68 10.28 15.75
N ASP A 11 3.75 9.10 15.11
CA ASP A 11 4.34 9.01 13.77
C ASP A 11 3.41 9.70 12.77
N PRO A 12 3.79 10.86 12.22
CA PRO A 12 2.91 11.61 11.33
C PRO A 12 2.64 10.83 10.02
N ARG A 13 3.46 9.81 9.71
CA ARG A 13 3.24 8.87 8.60
C ARG A 13 2.12 7.86 8.85
N ARG A 14 1.37 7.95 9.96
CA ARG A 14 0.13 7.18 10.17
C ARG A 14 -1.11 7.85 9.58
N PHE A 15 -1.04 9.10 9.13
CA PHE A 15 -2.17 9.76 8.48
C PHE A 15 -2.23 9.43 6.98
N GLY A 16 -3.36 8.88 6.53
CA GLY A 16 -3.65 8.60 5.14
C GLY A 16 -4.48 7.34 4.95
N ALA A 17 -3.96 6.40 4.18
CA ALA A 17 -4.61 5.13 3.92
C ALA A 17 -3.66 3.95 4.12
N LEU A 18 -4.25 2.79 4.44
CA LEU A 18 -3.54 1.58 4.79
C LEU A 18 -4.15 0.37 4.11
N ALA A 19 -3.32 -0.52 3.57
CA ALA A 19 -3.75 -1.85 3.19
C ALA A 19 -2.79 -2.90 3.76
N VAL A 20 -3.36 -4.00 4.27
CA VAL A 20 -2.62 -5.23 4.55
C VAL A 20 -2.75 -6.11 3.33
N LEU A 21 -1.60 -6.48 2.75
CA LEU A 21 -1.51 -7.32 1.57
C LEU A 21 -1.26 -8.76 2.00
N ASN A 22 -2.10 -9.65 1.50
CA ASN A 22 -1.92 -11.09 1.63
C ASN A 22 -1.67 -11.69 0.25
N LYS A 23 -0.92 -12.78 0.20
CA LYS A 23 -0.69 -13.53 -1.04
C LYS A 23 -2.01 -13.81 -1.75
N ALA A 24 -2.11 -13.41 -3.02
CA ALA A 24 -3.32 -13.60 -3.82
C ALA A 24 -3.55 -15.09 -4.06
N ALA A 25 -4.79 -15.55 -3.90
CA ALA A 25 -5.15 -16.96 -4.09
C ALA A 25 -5.37 -17.30 -5.58
N LEU A 26 -4.34 -17.20 -6.43
CA LEU A 26 -4.46 -17.57 -7.84
C LEU A 26 -3.29 -18.44 -8.36
N HIS A 27 -3.62 -19.72 -8.58
CA HIS A 27 -3.29 -20.61 -9.70
C HIS A 27 -1.86 -20.64 -10.28
N SER A 28 -0.95 -21.37 -9.62
CA SER A 28 -0.43 -22.69 -10.04
C SER A 28 0.84 -22.99 -9.23
N ALA A 29 0.98 -24.23 -8.74
CA ALA A 29 2.15 -24.66 -7.96
C ALA A 29 3.50 -24.53 -8.70
N ALA A 30 3.48 -24.29 -10.02
CA ALA A 30 4.67 -24.15 -10.86
C ALA A 30 5.26 -22.72 -10.85
N LEU A 31 4.46 -21.69 -10.58
CA LEU A 31 4.94 -20.29 -10.47
C LEU A 31 5.41 -19.94 -9.04
N ASP A 32 5.02 -20.73 -8.05
CA ASP A 32 5.31 -20.51 -6.63
C ASP A 32 6.80 -20.62 -6.28
N ALA A 33 7.58 -21.36 -7.07
CA ALA A 33 9.03 -21.50 -6.88
C ALA A 33 9.83 -20.26 -7.32
N LEU A 34 9.21 -19.34 -8.08
CA LEU A 34 9.84 -18.13 -8.63
C LEU A 34 9.12 -16.83 -8.23
N SER A 35 7.96 -16.92 -7.58
CA SER A 35 7.22 -15.74 -7.12
C SER A 35 7.82 -15.21 -5.82
N GLU A 36 8.31 -13.98 -5.82
CA GLU A 36 8.62 -13.27 -4.57
C GLU A 36 7.35 -13.13 -3.73
N ASP A 37 7.42 -13.37 -2.42
CA ASP A 37 6.29 -13.06 -1.54
C ASP A 37 6.24 -11.56 -1.27
N LEU A 38 5.21 -10.90 -1.83
CA LEU A 38 4.95 -9.47 -1.63
C LEU A 38 3.88 -9.21 -0.57
N SER A 39 3.56 -10.20 0.27
CA SER A 39 2.71 -9.99 1.44
C SER A 39 3.34 -8.95 2.37
N GLY A 40 2.51 -8.12 2.99
CA GLY A 40 3.02 -7.00 3.78
C GLY A 40 2.00 -5.92 4.05
N GLN A 41 2.48 -4.72 4.23
CA GLN A 41 1.70 -3.54 4.54
C GLN A 41 2.04 -2.43 3.57
N ILE A 42 1.01 -1.78 3.02
CA ILE A 42 1.14 -0.54 2.26
C ILE A 42 0.54 0.60 3.07
N VAL A 43 1.27 1.71 3.17
CA VAL A 43 0.80 2.99 3.70
C VAL A 43 0.86 4.03 2.59
N LEU A 44 -0.26 4.69 2.31
CA LEU A 44 -0.37 5.79 1.35
C LEU A 44 -0.59 7.07 2.14
N PHE A 45 0.26 8.07 1.96
CA PHE A 45 0.26 9.26 2.81
C PHE A 45 0.74 10.49 2.04
N ASN A 46 0.50 11.65 2.64
CA ASN A 46 1.12 12.90 2.22
C ASN A 46 2.33 13.19 3.11
N GLU A 47 3.50 13.42 2.51
CA GLU A 47 4.73 13.72 3.26
C GLU A 47 4.74 15.16 3.81
N GLN A 48 4.11 16.11 3.11
CA GLN A 48 4.18 17.54 3.45
C GLN A 48 3.02 18.02 4.32
N ASP A 49 1.84 17.44 4.15
CA ASP A 49 0.63 17.84 4.86
C ASP A 49 -0.24 16.63 5.20
N HIS A 50 -0.13 16.16 6.45
CA HIS A 50 -0.85 15.00 6.96
C HIS A 50 -2.37 15.20 7.09
N ALA A 51 -2.86 16.44 7.02
CA ALA A 51 -4.29 16.74 6.97
C ALA A 51 -4.84 16.75 5.52
N SER A 52 -3.96 16.67 4.52
CA SER A 52 -4.34 16.67 3.12
C SER A 52 -5.15 15.43 2.74
N SER A 53 -6.17 15.63 1.90
CA SER A 53 -6.90 14.54 1.27
C SER A 53 -6.14 13.88 0.11
N TRP A 54 -4.86 14.19 -0.10
CA TRP A 54 -4.08 13.67 -1.22
C TRP A 54 -2.84 12.92 -0.74
N ALA A 55 -2.71 11.65 -1.13
CA ALA A 55 -1.47 10.91 -0.97
C ALA A 55 -0.47 11.28 -2.06
N THR A 56 0.77 11.54 -1.65
CA THR A 56 1.91 11.85 -2.51
C THR A 56 2.97 10.75 -2.49
N HIS A 57 2.94 9.89 -1.47
CA HIS A 57 3.91 8.82 -1.25
C HIS A 57 3.23 7.50 -0.90
N VAL A 58 3.96 6.42 -1.12
CA VAL A 58 3.60 5.08 -0.71
C VAL A 58 4.79 4.40 -0.05
N LYS A 59 4.55 3.81 1.13
CA LYS A 59 5.51 2.99 1.87
C LYS A 59 5.05 1.55 1.86
N PHE A 60 5.90 0.66 1.38
CA PHE A 60 5.72 -0.78 1.43
C PHE A 60 6.64 -1.42 2.48
N THR A 61 6.04 -2.17 3.39
CA THR A 61 6.72 -2.94 4.44
C THR A 61 6.38 -4.42 4.24
N PRO A 62 7.28 -5.22 3.63
CA PRO A 62 7.03 -6.64 3.43
C PRO A 62 7.02 -7.41 4.77
N VAL A 63 6.32 -8.55 4.82
CA VAL A 63 6.32 -9.44 5.99
C VAL A 63 7.72 -10.00 6.24
N GLU A 64 8.37 -10.50 5.19
CA GLU A 64 9.78 -10.87 5.23
C GLU A 64 10.64 -9.68 4.79
N PRO A 65 11.68 -9.30 5.53
CA PRO A 65 12.55 -8.19 5.17
C PRO A 65 13.45 -8.58 3.98
N ARG A 66 12.87 -8.57 2.78
CA ARG A 66 13.58 -8.67 1.51
C ARG A 66 13.28 -7.43 0.69
N ARG A 67 14.32 -6.86 0.10
CA ARG A 67 14.10 -5.83 -0.91
C ARG A 67 13.53 -6.53 -2.15
N PRO A 68 12.48 -5.97 -2.78
CA PRO A 68 12.06 -6.43 -4.08
C PRO A 68 13.25 -6.31 -5.05
N ASP A 69 13.56 -7.37 -5.77
CA ASP A 69 14.64 -7.37 -6.77
C ASP A 69 14.20 -6.68 -8.08
N ARG A 70 12.91 -6.36 -8.18
CA ARG A 70 12.26 -5.78 -9.36
C ARG A 70 11.47 -4.54 -9.00
N ASP A 71 11.26 -3.68 -9.99
CA ASP A 71 10.30 -2.58 -9.90
C ASP A 71 8.92 -3.13 -9.51
N LEU A 72 8.20 -2.39 -8.67
CA LEU A 72 6.88 -2.80 -8.19
C LEU A 72 5.79 -2.08 -8.98
N VAL A 73 4.68 -2.75 -9.25
CA VAL A 73 3.50 -2.13 -9.83
C VAL A 73 2.38 -2.19 -8.81
N LEU A 74 1.85 -1.02 -8.46
CA LEU A 74 0.69 -0.86 -7.60
C LEU A 74 -0.56 -0.69 -8.46
N ASN A 75 -1.53 -1.59 -8.29
CA ASN A 75 -2.81 -1.49 -8.98
C ASN A 75 -3.93 -1.26 -7.95
N ILE A 76 -4.87 -0.37 -8.26
CA ILE A 76 -6.06 -0.12 -7.45
C ILE A 76 -7.27 -0.34 -8.34
N ALA A 77 -8.16 -1.23 -7.93
CA ALA A 77 -9.39 -1.53 -8.66
C ALA A 77 -10.52 -0.58 -8.26
N CYS A 78 -11.53 -0.43 -9.14
CA CYS A 78 -12.73 0.35 -8.82
C CYS A 78 -13.57 -0.26 -7.69
N THR A 79 -13.43 -1.56 -7.42
CA THR A 79 -14.17 -2.32 -6.41
C THR A 79 -13.30 -2.65 -5.19
N GLY A 80 -13.95 -2.87 -4.04
CA GLY A 80 -13.36 -3.45 -2.82
C GLY A 80 -13.69 -4.93 -2.63
N ASP A 81 -14.25 -5.59 -3.63
CA ASP A 81 -14.70 -6.98 -3.52
C ASP A 81 -13.55 -7.96 -3.82
N LEU A 82 -13.15 -8.72 -2.80
CA LEU A 82 -12.14 -9.78 -2.93
C LEU A 82 -12.71 -11.10 -3.48
N SER A 83 -14.04 -11.26 -3.52
CA SER A 83 -14.69 -12.47 -4.04
C SER A 83 -14.67 -12.54 -5.58
N ILE A 84 -14.51 -11.39 -6.23
CA ILE A 84 -14.41 -11.28 -7.70
C ILE A 84 -12.96 -11.57 -8.12
N PRO A 85 -12.70 -12.37 -9.17
CA PRO A 85 -11.35 -12.53 -9.69
C PRO A 85 -10.74 -11.20 -10.15
N TRP A 86 -9.45 -10.96 -9.90
CA TRP A 86 -8.79 -9.71 -10.30
C TRP A 86 -8.91 -9.44 -11.81
N SER A 87 -8.87 -10.48 -12.64
CA SER A 87 -9.04 -10.37 -14.10
C SER A 87 -10.39 -9.80 -14.54
N GLN A 88 -11.39 -9.75 -13.65
CA GLN A 88 -12.70 -9.15 -13.90
C GLN A 88 -12.85 -7.77 -13.25
N CYS A 89 -11.84 -7.32 -12.51
CA CYS A 89 -11.82 -6.01 -11.87
C CYS A 89 -11.41 -4.93 -12.88
N HIS A 90 -12.14 -3.81 -12.90
CA HIS A 90 -11.72 -2.63 -13.64
C HIS A 90 -10.64 -1.89 -12.86
N SER A 91 -9.52 -1.60 -13.52
CA SER A 91 -8.43 -0.82 -12.93
C SER A 91 -8.83 0.65 -12.86
N LEU A 92 -8.69 1.23 -11.68
CA LEU A 92 -8.81 2.67 -11.44
C LEU A 92 -7.44 3.35 -11.60
N TYR A 93 -6.41 2.74 -10.99
CA TYR A 93 -5.05 3.25 -11.02
C TYR A 93 -4.06 2.10 -11.24
N GLN A 94 -3.05 2.35 -12.05
CA GLN A 94 -1.90 1.47 -12.25
C GLN A 94 -0.65 2.34 -12.21
N LEU A 95 0.14 2.18 -11.15
CA LEU A 95 1.29 3.02 -10.85
C LEU A 95 2.55 2.17 -10.85
N ASN A 96 3.53 2.57 -11.65
CA ASN A 96 4.86 1.95 -11.60
C ASN A 96 5.66 2.61 -10.47
N LEU A 97 5.97 1.81 -9.45
CA LEU A 97 6.86 2.13 -8.34
C LEU A 97 8.27 1.67 -8.71
N SER A 98 8.80 2.26 -9.79
CA SER A 98 10.23 2.16 -10.09
C SER A 98 11.00 2.93 -9.04
N ASN A 99 12.25 2.55 -8.82
CA ASN A 99 13.20 3.24 -7.93
C ASN A 99 13.39 4.69 -8.42
N THR A 100 12.46 5.58 -8.07
CA THR A 100 12.58 7.01 -8.31
C THR A 100 13.85 7.42 -7.58
N LYS A 101 14.80 7.99 -8.32
CA LYS A 101 16.13 8.39 -7.83
C LYS A 101 16.11 9.41 -6.68
N ASP A 102 14.94 9.72 -6.14
CA ASP A 102 14.74 10.46 -4.91
C ASP A 102 14.79 9.49 -3.74
N VAL A 103 15.88 9.63 -2.99
CA VAL A 103 16.28 8.85 -1.82
C VAL A 103 15.15 8.76 -0.80
N GLY A 104 14.33 7.71 -0.89
CA GLY A 104 13.53 7.24 0.23
C GLY A 104 14.46 6.63 1.26
N VAL A 105 14.28 6.97 2.54
CA VAL A 105 15.02 6.37 3.66
C VAL A 105 14.75 4.86 3.66
N CYS A 106 15.61 4.10 3.00
CA CYS A 106 15.57 2.65 3.01
C CYS A 106 16.04 2.16 4.37
N SER A 107 15.12 2.11 5.33
CA SER A 107 15.29 1.24 6.50
C SER A 107 15.43 -0.20 6.01
N ALA A 108 16.17 -1.03 6.74
CA ALA A 108 16.36 -2.45 6.40
C ALA A 108 15.05 -3.26 6.24
N ARG A 109 13.88 -2.66 6.53
CA ARG A 109 12.56 -3.33 6.59
C ARG A 109 11.45 -2.68 5.76
N SER A 110 11.68 -1.56 5.09
CA SER A 110 10.62 -0.89 4.29
C SER A 110 11.19 -0.10 3.12
N VAL A 111 10.42 0.00 2.04
CA VAL A 111 10.75 0.80 0.86
C VAL A 111 9.68 1.86 0.68
N GLU A 112 10.08 3.08 0.39
CA GLU A 112 9.21 4.23 0.20
C GLU A 112 9.39 4.80 -1.21
N PHE A 113 8.28 5.12 -1.86
CA PHE A 113 8.24 5.61 -3.24
C PHE A 113 7.39 6.87 -3.31
N ARG A 114 7.83 7.82 -4.13
CA ARG A 114 6.98 8.94 -4.55
C ARG A 114 5.98 8.45 -5.58
N LEU A 115 4.71 8.78 -5.40
CA LEU A 115 3.69 8.41 -6.36
C LEU A 115 3.83 9.23 -7.64
N PRO A 116 3.75 8.60 -8.84
CA PRO A 116 3.82 9.32 -10.11
C PRO A 116 2.61 10.23 -10.35
N GLN A 117 1.51 10.01 -9.60
CA GLN A 117 0.36 10.90 -9.54
C GLN A 117 -0.23 10.88 -8.12
N HIS A 118 -0.84 11.98 -7.71
CA HIS A 118 -1.47 12.05 -6.39
C HIS A 118 -2.76 11.23 -6.35
N LEU A 119 -3.01 10.58 -5.22
CA LEU A 119 -4.21 9.75 -5.02
C LEU A 119 -5.12 10.38 -3.98
N HIS A 120 -6.43 10.43 -4.28
CA HIS A 120 -7.40 11.06 -3.37
C HIS A 120 -7.78 10.09 -2.24
N LEU A 121 -7.54 10.50 -1.00
CA LEU A 121 -7.78 9.79 0.25
C LEU A 121 -9.23 9.95 0.72
N SER A 122 -10.18 9.50 -0.08
CA SER A 122 -11.61 9.54 0.22
C SER A 122 -12.34 8.29 -0.28
N VAL A 123 -13.63 8.21 0.00
CA VAL A 123 -14.53 7.19 -0.57
C VAL A 123 -15.23 7.75 -1.82
N GLY A 124 -15.54 6.89 -2.78
CA GLY A 124 -16.33 7.24 -3.96
C GLY A 124 -15.49 7.59 -5.20
N ASP A 125 -16.12 8.23 -6.19
CA ASP A 125 -15.58 8.64 -7.51
C ASP A 125 -14.11 8.27 -7.77
N ARG A 126 -13.17 9.17 -7.43
CA ARG A 126 -11.71 8.96 -7.57
C ARG A 126 -10.99 8.62 -6.26
N GLY A 127 -11.73 8.41 -5.18
CA GLY A 127 -11.21 8.15 -3.84
C GLY A 127 -10.75 6.70 -3.61
N ILE A 128 -9.56 6.47 -3.07
CA ILE A 128 -9.01 5.11 -2.97
C ILE A 128 -9.50 4.30 -1.76
N ILE A 129 -10.21 4.91 -0.81
CA ILE A 129 -10.68 4.22 0.40
C ILE A 129 -11.80 3.23 0.06
N GLY A 130 -11.72 2.03 0.64
CA GLY A 130 -12.64 0.92 0.41
C GLY A 130 -12.36 0.16 -0.90
N ARG A 131 -11.26 0.47 -1.60
CA ARG A 131 -10.90 -0.18 -2.87
C ARG A 131 -9.89 -1.29 -2.67
N ARG A 132 -9.95 -2.26 -3.57
CA ARG A 132 -9.00 -3.36 -3.64
C ARG A 132 -7.70 -2.86 -4.25
N VAL A 133 -6.61 -3.27 -3.66
CA VAL A 133 -5.26 -2.95 -4.09
C VAL A 133 -4.48 -4.23 -4.29
N SER A 134 -3.61 -4.24 -5.30
CA SER A 134 -2.65 -5.32 -5.51
C SER A 134 -1.27 -4.76 -5.79
N ILE A 135 -0.27 -5.58 -5.47
CA ILE A 135 1.12 -5.35 -5.83
C ILE A 135 1.65 -6.54 -6.64
N SER A 136 2.46 -6.23 -7.63
CA SER A 136 3.09 -7.22 -8.51
C SER A 136 4.48 -6.74 -8.93
N ALA A 137 5.38 -7.65 -9.24
CA ALA A 137 6.66 -7.31 -9.87
C ALA A 137 6.43 -6.84 -11.32
N ALA A 138 7.17 -5.82 -11.75
CA ALA A 138 7.18 -5.34 -13.12
C ALA A 138 7.61 -6.45 -14.09
N GLY A 139 7.00 -6.47 -15.28
CA GLY A 139 7.21 -7.53 -16.27
C GLY A 139 6.37 -8.79 -16.06
N ALA A 140 5.58 -8.87 -14.99
CA ALA A 140 4.62 -9.95 -14.74
C ALA A 140 3.19 -9.40 -14.54
N PRO A 141 2.60 -8.78 -15.59
CA PRO A 141 1.36 -7.99 -15.47
C PRO A 141 0.12 -8.81 -15.07
N ASN A 142 0.16 -10.13 -15.24
CA ASN A 142 -0.93 -11.04 -14.88
C ASN A 142 -0.66 -11.83 -13.59
N SER A 143 0.47 -11.58 -12.92
CA SER A 143 0.76 -12.18 -11.61
C SER A 143 0.58 -11.12 -10.53
N HIS A 144 -0.65 -10.93 -10.05
CA HIS A 144 -0.86 -10.23 -8.80
C HIS A 144 -0.34 -11.12 -7.69
N ILE A 145 0.60 -10.60 -6.91
CA ILE A 145 1.34 -11.41 -5.95
C ILE A 145 0.70 -11.27 -4.57
N ALA A 146 0.29 -10.05 -4.22
CA ALA A 146 -0.42 -9.81 -2.97
C ALA A 146 -1.50 -8.75 -3.14
N GLU A 147 -2.58 -8.90 -2.40
CA GLU A 147 -3.79 -8.10 -2.48
C GLU A 147 -4.34 -7.74 -1.11
N GLY A 148 -5.05 -6.61 -1.05
CA GLY A 148 -5.71 -6.15 0.16
C GLY A 148 -6.78 -5.12 -0.13
N ILE A 149 -7.40 -4.60 0.92
CA ILE A 149 -8.36 -3.50 0.84
C ILE A 149 -7.74 -2.27 1.49
N ILE A 150 -7.86 -1.13 0.81
CA ILE A 150 -7.40 0.16 1.31
C ILE A 150 -8.41 0.66 2.35
N GLY A 151 -8.00 0.66 3.60
CA GLY A 151 -8.68 1.30 4.72
C GLY A 151 -8.17 2.72 4.96
N PHE A 152 -8.98 3.49 5.67
CA PHE A 152 -8.56 4.80 6.20
C PHE A 152 -7.65 4.59 7.42
N ASN A 153 -6.60 5.40 7.54
CA ASN A 153 -5.65 5.33 8.65
C ASN A 153 -5.42 6.73 9.21
N THR A 154 -5.78 6.93 10.48
CA THR A 154 -5.48 8.16 11.24
C THR A 154 -4.71 7.80 12.48
N ALA A 155 -3.68 8.58 12.80
CA ALA A 155 -3.17 8.56 14.15
C ALA A 155 -4.25 9.15 15.07
N SER A 156 -4.64 8.40 16.10
CA SER A 156 -5.45 8.98 17.18
C SER A 156 -4.54 9.93 17.93
N THR A 157 -4.67 11.24 17.72
CA THR A 157 -4.27 12.20 18.72
C THR A 157 -5.23 12.02 19.88
N ALA A 158 -4.85 11.21 20.88
CA ALA A 158 -5.49 11.29 22.17
C ALA A 158 -5.31 12.75 22.62
N PHE A 159 -6.40 13.52 22.61
CA PHE A 159 -6.43 14.86 23.15
C PHE A 159 -5.96 14.78 24.60
N LEU A 160 -4.74 15.26 24.89
CA LEU A 160 -4.41 15.74 26.21
C LEU A 160 -5.16 17.07 26.39
N GLU A 161 -6.47 17.00 26.60
CA GLU A 161 -7.14 17.99 27.42
C GLU A 161 -6.72 17.71 28.86
N GLN A 162 -5.71 18.45 29.34
CA GLN A 162 -5.58 18.71 30.76
C GLN A 162 -5.72 20.22 30.95
N THR A 163 -6.94 20.56 31.40
CA THR A 163 -7.33 21.79 32.09
C THR A 163 -6.34 22.22 33.16
#